data_AF-A0A9X2FX38-F1
#
_entry.id   AF-A0A9X2FX38-F1
#
_cell.length_a   1.000
_cell.length_b   1.000
_cell.length_c   1.000
_cell.angle_alpha   90.00
_cell.angle_beta   90.00
_cell.angle_gamma   90.00
#
_symmetry.space_group_name_H-M   'P 1'
#
loop_
_entity.id
_entity.type
_entity.pdbx_description
1 polymer ?
#
loop_
_entity_poly.entity_id
_entity_poly.type
_entity_poly.pdbx_seq_one_letter_code
_entity_poly.pdbx_strand_id
1 'polypeptide(L)'
;MGTVSRAAKRDNGASWFVVDDDAARATVDAAIRGALHAQRDRLHTLHIDLVSDRDWPAEALDAVRRAERRLPASRRGGISLTLDPRLGEDFRIALDLAPVSIGGTGTSHDGAPIWDANDTGTSAAFALYPAEELAVRRSITDAGGDPAHLVRLESHRLAGRALTCDVVGATAPDAAHWQPPAGWRAYERTVYLGSGADLWDAASAAVLSWGVKTRSGFAVDPRVGTGRTARQGDRFWLVARIGPLRVREPVEVVATVSTETRAALAYGTLDGHPVSGEEAFIVHRDDYGVRLTLRSLTRTGRGPWRVVFPLILIAQRVYRRRYLRALRPG
;
A
#
# COMPACT_ATOMS: atom_id res chain seq x y z
N MET A 1 -1.86 -17.41 8.52
CA MET A 1 -2.73 -16.51 7.72
C MET A 1 -4.13 -16.19 8.30
N GLY A 2 -4.57 -16.81 9.41
CA GLY A 2 -5.96 -16.70 9.93
C GLY A 2 -6.25 -15.55 10.92
N THR A 3 -5.24 -14.86 11.45
CA THR A 3 -5.40 -13.94 12.60
C THR A 3 -5.29 -12.45 12.24
N VAL A 4 -4.84 -12.11 11.03
CA VAL A 4 -4.68 -10.71 10.58
C VAL A 4 -6.00 -10.05 10.16
N SER A 5 -7.11 -10.80 10.09
CA SER A 5 -8.35 -10.32 9.47
C SER A 5 -9.31 -9.53 10.39
N ARG A 6 -9.04 -9.36 11.70
CA ARG A 6 -10.02 -8.72 12.61
C ARG A 6 -9.55 -7.59 13.54
N ALA A 7 -8.31 -7.11 13.44
CA ALA A 7 -7.80 -6.05 14.32
C ALA A 7 -7.48 -4.72 13.61
N ALA A 8 -8.12 -4.40 12.47
CA ALA A 8 -8.02 -3.08 11.85
C ALA A 8 -8.98 -2.07 12.52
N LYS A 9 -8.79 -1.76 13.81
CA LYS A 9 -9.52 -0.64 14.42
C LYS A 9 -8.77 -0.04 15.60
N ARG A 10 -8.37 1.23 15.40
CA ARG A 10 -7.80 2.20 16.35
C ARG A 10 -6.30 2.07 16.63
N ASP A 11 -5.48 2.47 15.66
CA ASP A 11 -4.29 3.23 16.01
C ASP A 11 -4.11 4.38 15.02
N ASN A 12 -4.03 5.62 15.50
CA ASN A 12 -4.30 6.83 14.70
C ASN A 12 -3.04 7.38 13.99
N GLY A 13 -2.01 6.55 13.79
CA GLY A 13 -0.73 6.96 13.20
C GLY A 13 0.21 5.85 12.71
N ALA A 14 0.04 4.60 13.15
CA ALA A 14 0.85 3.47 12.68
C ALA A 14 0.36 2.91 11.33
N SER A 15 1.30 2.46 10.49
CA SER A 15 1.03 1.74 9.23
C SER A 15 1.68 0.36 9.26
N TRP A 16 1.03 -0.63 8.66
CA TRP A 16 1.60 -1.97 8.56
C TRP A 16 2.60 -2.08 7.41
N PHE A 17 3.79 -2.57 7.72
CA PHE A 17 4.86 -2.89 6.78
C PHE A 17 5.12 -4.39 6.78
N VAL A 18 5.59 -4.91 5.66
CA VAL A 18 6.15 -6.25 5.50
C VAL A 18 7.51 -6.13 4.83
N VAL A 19 8.29 -7.21 4.88
CA VAL A 19 9.49 -7.35 4.06
C VAL A 19 9.11 -8.09 2.78
N ASP A 20 9.57 -7.61 1.63
CA ASP A 20 9.32 -8.24 0.33
C ASP A 20 9.85 -9.68 0.28
N ASP A 21 9.16 -10.57 -0.44
CA ASP A 21 9.52 -12.00 -0.53
C ASP A 21 10.88 -12.21 -1.23
N ASP A 22 11.26 -11.28 -2.11
CA ASP A 22 12.54 -11.28 -2.83
C ASP A 22 13.71 -10.72 -1.99
N ALA A 23 13.44 -10.26 -0.76
CA ALA A 23 14.48 -9.68 0.08
C ALA A 23 15.50 -10.73 0.53
N ALA A 24 16.78 -10.36 0.47
CA ALA A 24 17.84 -11.19 1.03
C ALA A 24 17.62 -11.46 2.53
N ARG A 25 18.02 -12.62 3.02
CA ARG A 25 17.79 -13.02 4.42
C ARG A 25 18.33 -12.01 5.44
N ALA A 26 19.51 -11.45 5.19
CA ALA A 26 20.08 -10.42 6.06
C ALA A 26 19.18 -9.17 6.18
N THR A 27 18.46 -8.81 5.11
CA THR A 27 17.48 -7.71 5.12
C THR A 27 16.29 -8.04 6.01
N VAL A 28 15.76 -9.27 5.91
CA VAL A 28 14.66 -9.75 6.74
C VAL A 28 15.07 -9.74 8.23
N ASP A 29 16.23 -10.31 8.55
CA ASP A 29 16.73 -10.38 9.93
C ASP A 29 16.97 -8.97 10.51
N ALA A 30 17.53 -8.06 9.71
CA ALA A 30 17.74 -6.66 10.10
C ALA A 30 16.42 -5.91 10.31
N ALA A 31 15.40 -6.18 9.49
CA ALA A 31 14.08 -5.58 9.65
C ALA A 31 13.39 -6.06 10.94
N ILE A 32 13.44 -7.37 11.23
CA ILE A 32 12.91 -7.99 12.45
C ILE A 32 13.55 -7.36 13.70
N ARG A 33 14.89 -7.33 13.76
CA ARG A 33 15.63 -6.72 14.89
C ARG A 33 15.40 -5.22 14.98
N GLY A 34 15.41 -4.51 13.85
CA GLY A 34 15.14 -3.08 13.78
C GLY A 34 13.76 -2.72 14.32
N ALA A 35 12.74 -3.51 13.99
CA ALA A 35 11.38 -3.30 14.47
C ALA A 35 11.26 -3.56 15.99
N LEU A 36 11.91 -4.61 16.51
CA LEU A 36 12.00 -4.86 17.96
C LEU A 36 12.62 -3.67 18.71
N HIS A 37 13.72 -3.12 18.19
CA HIS A 37 14.35 -1.93 18.76
C HIS A 37 13.45 -0.71 18.71
N ALA A 38 12.86 -0.43 17.55
CA ALA A 38 12.06 0.76 17.33
C ALA A 38 10.78 0.77 18.19
N GLN A 39 10.17 -0.40 18.39
CA GLN A 39 8.90 -0.56 19.11
C GLN A 39 9.06 -0.94 20.59
N ARG A 40 10.29 -1.02 21.11
CA ARG A 40 10.58 -1.55 22.45
C ARG A 40 9.71 -0.94 23.55
N ASP A 41 9.50 0.38 23.50
CA ASP A 41 8.76 1.10 24.54
C ASP A 41 7.25 0.85 24.52
N ARG A 42 6.72 0.27 23.43
CA ARG A 42 5.29 -0.02 23.30
C ARG A 42 4.95 -1.49 23.21
N LEU A 43 5.93 -2.35 22.93
CA LEU A 43 5.75 -3.78 23.03
C LEU A 43 5.52 -4.10 24.51
N HIS A 44 4.31 -4.56 24.83
CA HIS A 44 3.96 -4.96 26.19
C HIS A 44 4.39 -6.39 26.46
N THR A 45 4.20 -7.26 25.46
CA THR A 45 4.50 -8.69 25.54
C THR A 45 5.04 -9.16 24.21
N LEU A 46 6.06 -10.03 24.23
CA LEU A 46 6.52 -10.79 23.08
C LEU A 46 6.30 -12.28 23.34
N HIS A 47 5.94 -13.00 22.29
CA HIS A 47 5.87 -14.45 22.27
C HIS A 47 6.80 -14.94 21.16
N ILE A 48 7.75 -15.79 21.50
CA ILE A 48 8.73 -16.34 20.56
C ILE A 48 8.72 -17.85 20.67
N ASP A 49 8.63 -18.53 19.53
CA ASP A 49 8.71 -19.98 19.49
C ASP A 49 10.16 -20.41 19.73
N LEU A 50 10.34 -21.45 20.56
CA LEU A 50 11.63 -22.12 20.75
C LEU A 50 11.76 -23.31 19.79
N VAL A 51 11.24 -23.11 18.59
CA VAL A 51 11.26 -24.05 17.47
C VAL A 51 11.77 -23.29 16.26
N SER A 52 12.60 -23.94 15.47
CA SER A 52 13.06 -23.46 14.18
C SER A 52 12.80 -24.55 13.15
N ASP A 53 12.48 -24.16 11.93
CA ASP A 53 12.37 -25.07 10.78
C ASP A 53 13.74 -25.47 10.21
N ARG A 54 14.83 -24.94 10.80
CA ARG A 54 16.23 -25.18 10.45
C ARG A 54 17.05 -25.45 11.70
N ASP A 55 18.28 -25.92 11.51
CA ASP A 55 19.23 -26.00 12.61
C ASP A 55 19.49 -24.60 13.19
N TRP A 56 19.50 -24.52 14.53
CA TRP A 56 19.85 -23.28 15.21
C TRP A 56 21.27 -22.86 14.82
N PRO A 57 21.48 -21.63 14.35
CA PRO A 57 22.82 -21.15 14.07
C PRO A 57 23.61 -21.03 15.38
N ALA A 58 24.94 -21.15 15.29
CA ALA A 58 25.80 -21.26 16.47
C ALA A 58 25.63 -20.08 17.44
N GLU A 59 25.43 -18.88 16.89
CA GLU A 59 25.16 -17.64 17.61
C GLU A 59 23.82 -17.65 18.39
N ALA A 60 22.82 -18.42 17.95
CA ALA A 60 21.52 -18.50 18.62
C ALA A 60 21.47 -19.52 19.76
N LEU A 61 22.39 -20.50 19.78
CA LEU A 61 22.37 -21.60 20.76
C LEU A 61 22.44 -21.12 22.22
N ASP A 62 23.19 -20.05 22.49
CA ASP A 62 23.22 -19.50 23.85
C ASP A 62 21.91 -18.83 24.24
N ALA A 63 21.26 -18.17 23.29
CA ALA A 63 19.93 -17.58 23.51
C ALA A 63 18.86 -18.64 23.75
N VAL A 64 18.89 -19.76 23.01
CA VAL A 64 18.02 -20.92 23.24
C VAL A 64 18.19 -21.43 24.67
N ARG A 65 19.44 -21.68 25.11
CA ARG A 65 19.70 -22.15 26.49
C ARG A 65 19.23 -21.16 27.55
N ARG A 66 19.38 -19.85 27.33
CA ARG A 66 18.87 -18.82 28.24
C ARG A 66 17.34 -18.83 28.29
N ALA A 67 16.68 -18.94 27.14
CA ALA A 67 15.23 -19.01 27.01
C ALA A 67 14.66 -20.25 27.72
N GLU A 68 15.25 -21.43 27.50
CA GLU A 68 14.83 -22.69 28.14
C GLU A 68 14.92 -22.64 29.67
N ARG A 69 15.93 -21.95 30.22
CA ARG A 69 16.06 -21.76 31.68
C ARG A 69 14.96 -20.90 32.28
N ARG A 70 14.30 -20.05 31.48
CA ARG A 70 13.17 -19.22 31.92
C ARG A 70 11.84 -19.98 31.92
N LEU A 71 11.75 -21.09 31.19
CA LEU A 71 10.56 -21.93 31.23
C LEU A 71 10.43 -22.60 32.61
N PRO A 72 9.23 -22.61 33.22
CA PRO A 72 9.01 -23.36 34.45
C PRO A 72 9.34 -24.83 34.21
N ALA A 73 9.80 -25.55 35.24
CA ALA A 73 10.23 -26.94 35.11
C ALA A 73 9.18 -27.85 34.43
N SER A 74 7.89 -27.57 34.63
CA SER A 74 6.75 -28.25 34.00
C SER A 74 6.56 -27.97 32.50
N ARG A 75 7.24 -26.96 31.95
CA ARG A 75 7.23 -26.57 30.54
C ARG A 75 8.62 -26.61 29.90
N ARG A 76 9.63 -27.23 30.53
CA ARG A 76 10.92 -27.45 29.85
C ARG A 76 10.68 -28.33 28.60
N GLY A 77 11.08 -27.85 27.43
CA GLY A 77 10.70 -28.41 26.12
C GLY A 77 9.40 -27.83 25.52
N GLY A 78 8.83 -26.79 26.13
CA GLY A 78 7.71 -26.04 25.58
C GLY A 78 8.08 -25.30 24.31
N ILE A 79 7.17 -25.28 23.34
CA ILE A 79 7.41 -24.75 21.98
C ILE A 79 7.50 -23.23 21.92
N SER A 80 7.20 -22.50 23.00
CA SER A 80 7.06 -21.05 22.99
C SER A 80 7.36 -20.40 24.34
N LEU A 81 7.97 -19.22 24.31
CA LEU A 81 8.32 -18.41 25.47
C LEU A 81 7.64 -17.04 25.40
N THR A 82 7.06 -16.61 26.51
CA THR A 82 6.57 -15.24 26.69
C THR A 82 7.67 -14.40 27.34
N LEU A 83 7.98 -13.25 26.74
CA LEU A 83 9.06 -12.35 27.10
C LEU A 83 8.50 -10.95 27.41
N ASP A 84 9.08 -10.27 28.41
CA ASP A 84 8.82 -8.85 28.65
C ASP A 84 9.94 -8.00 28.02
N PRO A 85 9.69 -7.33 26.88
CA PRO A 85 10.70 -6.55 26.14
C PRO A 85 11.28 -5.35 26.91
N ARG A 86 10.67 -4.99 28.05
CA ARG A 86 11.19 -3.93 28.94
C ARG A 86 12.37 -4.46 29.76
N LEU A 87 12.43 -5.76 30.02
CA LEU A 87 13.54 -6.40 30.71
C LEU A 87 14.71 -6.62 29.73
N GLY A 88 15.91 -6.18 30.09
CA GLY A 88 17.07 -6.23 29.19
C GLY A 88 17.46 -7.64 28.75
N GLU A 89 17.32 -8.65 29.63
CA GLU A 89 17.62 -10.03 29.28
C GLU A 89 16.59 -10.63 28.32
N ASP A 90 15.30 -10.45 28.60
CA ASP A 90 14.20 -10.92 27.75
C ASP A 90 14.27 -10.28 26.36
N PHE A 91 14.56 -8.98 26.30
CA PHE A 91 14.73 -8.27 25.04
C PHE A 91 15.90 -8.80 24.23
N ARG A 92 17.03 -9.14 24.87
CA ARG A 92 18.18 -9.76 24.20
C ARG A 92 17.86 -11.16 23.68
N ILE A 93 17.10 -11.96 24.44
CA ILE A 93 16.60 -13.26 23.97
C ILE A 93 15.72 -13.07 22.73
N ALA A 94 14.80 -12.10 22.74
CA ALA A 94 13.95 -11.79 21.60
C ALA A 94 14.78 -11.41 20.36
N LEU A 95 15.77 -10.52 20.49
CA LEU A 95 16.63 -10.11 19.38
C LEU A 95 17.40 -11.29 18.76
N ASP A 96 17.90 -12.20 19.59
CA ASP A 96 18.70 -13.34 19.13
C ASP A 96 17.85 -14.43 18.48
N LEU A 97 16.63 -14.67 18.97
CA LEU A 97 15.79 -15.78 18.53
C LEU A 97 14.73 -15.40 17.49
N ALA A 98 14.16 -14.18 17.55
CA ALA A 98 13.09 -13.77 16.64
C ALA A 98 13.39 -13.96 15.15
N PRO A 99 14.59 -13.63 14.64
CA PRO A 99 14.87 -13.79 13.22
C PRO A 99 14.97 -15.24 12.76
N VAL A 100 15.27 -16.17 13.67
CA VAL A 100 15.62 -17.57 13.36
C VAL A 100 14.62 -18.59 13.90
N SER A 101 13.64 -18.12 14.67
CA SER A 101 12.49 -18.90 15.12
C SER A 101 11.44 -19.04 14.02
N ILE A 102 10.65 -20.12 14.08
CA ILE A 102 9.53 -20.35 13.18
C ILE A 102 8.37 -19.37 13.42
N GLY A 103 8.29 -18.78 14.62
CA GLY A 103 7.15 -17.98 15.03
C GLY A 103 7.49 -16.93 16.09
N GLY A 104 6.91 -15.75 15.91
CA GLY A 104 7.11 -14.63 16.83
C GLY A 104 5.99 -13.60 16.70
N THR A 105 5.41 -13.19 17.83
CA THR A 105 4.37 -12.15 17.87
C THR A 105 4.57 -11.18 19.02
N GLY A 106 4.19 -9.92 18.81
CA GLY A 106 4.29 -8.85 19.80
C GLY A 106 3.03 -8.01 19.87
N THR A 107 2.58 -7.73 21.09
CA THR A 107 1.36 -6.96 21.36
C THR A 107 1.65 -5.68 22.13
N SER A 108 0.91 -4.62 21.87
CA SER A 108 0.90 -3.38 22.64
C SER A 108 0.18 -3.52 23.99
N HIS A 109 0.22 -2.45 24.81
CA HIS A 109 -0.42 -2.40 26.13
C HIS A 109 -1.93 -2.64 26.11
N ASP A 110 -2.61 -2.30 25.02
CA ASP A 110 -4.04 -2.54 24.81
C ASP A 110 -4.34 -3.91 24.18
N GLY A 111 -3.31 -4.75 24.02
CA GLY A 111 -3.40 -6.09 23.44
C GLY A 111 -3.48 -6.12 21.92
N ALA A 112 -3.30 -4.99 21.22
CA ALA A 112 -3.27 -5.00 19.76
C ALA A 112 -1.95 -5.61 19.24
N PRO A 113 -1.98 -6.47 18.19
CA PRO A 113 -0.76 -6.96 17.58
C PRO A 113 -0.06 -5.83 16.84
N ILE A 114 1.25 -5.66 17.04
CA ILE A 114 2.05 -4.60 16.43
C ILE A 114 3.36 -5.10 15.81
N TRP A 115 3.72 -6.35 16.07
CA TRP A 115 4.95 -6.97 15.56
C TRP A 115 4.70 -8.45 15.32
N ASP A 116 5.16 -8.96 14.19
CA ASP A 116 4.99 -10.35 13.76
C ASP A 116 6.21 -10.77 12.94
N ALA A 117 6.79 -11.93 13.26
CA ALA A 117 7.92 -12.51 12.57
C ALA A 117 7.71 -14.02 12.43
N ASN A 118 6.62 -14.41 11.76
CA ASN A 118 6.31 -15.80 11.51
C ASN A 118 6.99 -16.35 10.24
N ASP A 119 6.99 -17.67 10.13
CA ASP A 119 7.53 -18.44 9.01
C ASP A 119 9.02 -18.14 8.77
N THR A 120 9.80 -18.05 9.85
CA THR A 120 11.26 -17.80 9.77
C THR A 120 11.59 -16.52 9.00
N GLY A 121 10.69 -15.52 9.09
CA GLY A 121 10.83 -14.20 8.52
C GLY A 121 10.20 -13.99 7.14
N THR A 122 9.68 -15.02 6.46
CA THR A 122 8.95 -14.83 5.17
C THR A 122 7.56 -14.22 5.35
N SER A 123 7.05 -14.18 6.59
CA SER A 123 5.79 -13.52 6.95
C SER A 123 6.01 -12.40 7.98
N ALA A 124 7.11 -11.66 7.88
CA ALA A 124 7.41 -10.56 8.81
C ALA A 124 6.50 -9.35 8.57
N ALA A 125 5.80 -8.87 9.61
CA ALA A 125 4.91 -7.72 9.54
C ALA A 125 4.98 -6.82 10.79
N PHE A 126 5.02 -5.51 10.60
CA PHE A 126 5.20 -4.54 11.68
C PHE A 126 4.25 -3.35 11.56
N ALA A 127 3.55 -2.98 12.64
CA ALA A 127 2.80 -1.74 12.73
C ALA A 127 3.72 -0.61 13.20
N LEU A 128 4.22 0.20 12.26
CA LEU A 128 5.23 1.22 12.51
C LEU A 128 4.65 2.63 12.40
N TYR A 129 4.99 3.50 13.35
CA TYR A 129 4.86 4.95 13.18
C TYR A 129 6.00 5.48 12.30
N PRO A 130 5.88 6.69 11.74
CA PRO A 130 6.89 7.24 10.83
C PRO A 130 8.33 7.26 11.38
N ALA A 131 8.51 7.53 12.68
CA ALA A 131 9.84 7.54 13.30
C ALA A 131 10.46 6.13 13.39
N GLU A 132 9.62 5.11 13.58
CA GLU A 132 10.09 3.73 13.67
C GLU A 132 10.31 3.13 12.30
N GLU A 133 9.47 3.46 11.32
CA GLU A 133 9.74 3.12 9.92
C GLU A 133 11.15 3.58 9.51
N LEU A 134 11.50 4.83 9.85
CA LEU A 134 12.84 5.37 9.59
C LEU A 134 13.93 4.56 10.31
N ALA A 135 13.69 4.18 11.57
CA ALA A 135 14.63 3.37 12.36
C ALA A 135 14.81 1.96 11.78
N VAL A 136 13.73 1.31 11.34
CA VAL A 136 13.80 -0.02 10.70
C VAL A 136 14.54 0.07 9.36
N ARG A 137 14.23 1.06 8.52
CA ARG A 137 14.95 1.30 7.25
C ARG A 137 16.44 1.53 7.51
N ARG A 138 16.79 2.31 8.53
CA ARG A 138 18.18 2.53 8.92
C ARG A 138 18.86 1.24 9.36
N SER A 139 18.19 0.41 10.17
CA SER A 139 18.70 -0.90 10.58
C SER A 139 18.98 -1.81 9.40
N ILE A 140 18.13 -1.79 8.37
CA ILE A 140 18.36 -2.56 7.12
C ILE A 140 19.61 -2.04 6.40
N THR A 141 19.72 -0.72 6.22
CA THR A 141 20.88 -0.10 5.56
C THR A 141 22.19 -0.38 6.32
N ASP A 142 22.18 -0.28 7.65
CA ASP A 142 23.35 -0.52 8.50
C ASP A 142 23.82 -2.00 8.43
N ALA A 143 22.90 -2.92 8.12
CA ALA A 143 23.20 -4.32 7.84
C ALA A 143 23.61 -4.60 6.38
N GLY A 144 23.70 -3.56 5.53
CA GLY A 144 24.04 -3.68 4.12
C GLY A 144 22.90 -4.14 3.20
N GLY A 145 21.65 -4.15 3.69
CA GLY A 145 20.46 -4.49 2.90
C GLY A 145 19.86 -3.27 2.19
N ASP A 146 18.97 -3.51 1.22
CA ASP A 146 18.20 -2.45 0.57
C ASP A 146 16.92 -2.13 1.38
N PRO A 147 16.81 -0.92 1.98
CA PRO A 147 15.63 -0.53 2.73
C PRO A 147 14.35 -0.46 1.88
N ALA A 148 14.43 -0.47 0.55
CA ALA A 148 13.26 -0.50 -0.33
C ALA A 148 12.41 -1.77 -0.16
N HIS A 149 13.01 -2.87 0.31
CA HIS A 149 12.29 -4.12 0.61
C HIS A 149 11.35 -4.01 1.82
N LEU A 150 11.48 -2.98 2.67
CA LEU A 150 10.46 -2.68 3.69
C LEU A 150 9.30 -1.96 3.01
N VAL A 151 8.29 -2.74 2.62
CA VAL A 151 7.15 -2.29 1.84
C VAL A 151 5.91 -2.19 2.74
N ARG A 152 5.06 -1.21 2.48
CA ARG A 152 3.79 -1.13 3.20
C ARG A 152 2.92 -2.33 2.81
N LEU A 153 2.35 -3.05 3.78
CA LEU A 153 1.54 -4.26 3.56
C LEU A 153 0.42 -4.05 2.52
N GLU A 154 -0.14 -2.86 2.52
CA GLU A 154 -1.19 -2.47 1.57
C GLU A 154 -0.68 -2.45 0.12
N SER A 155 0.57 -1.99 -0.11
CA SER A 155 1.22 -1.98 -1.41
C SER A 155 1.64 -3.39 -1.87
N HIS A 156 2.16 -4.22 -0.97
CA HIS A 156 2.49 -5.63 -1.28
C HIS A 156 1.24 -6.42 -1.73
N ARG A 157 0.09 -6.22 -1.07
CA ARG A 157 -1.19 -6.79 -1.52
C ARG A 157 -1.66 -6.31 -2.91
N LEU A 158 -1.15 -5.20 -3.45
CA LEU A 158 -1.48 -4.77 -4.81
C LEU A 158 -0.71 -5.56 -5.87
N ALA A 159 0.53 -6.00 -5.61
CA ALA A 159 1.37 -6.70 -6.57
C ALA A 159 0.77 -8.03 -7.06
N GLY A 160 0.04 -8.74 -6.19
CA GLY A 160 -0.64 -9.99 -6.55
C GLY A 160 -2.00 -9.84 -7.26
N ARG A 161 -2.49 -8.63 -7.53
CA ARG A 161 -3.82 -8.42 -8.13
C ARG A 161 -3.76 -8.24 -9.64
N ALA A 162 -4.63 -8.93 -10.37
CA ALA A 162 -4.77 -8.77 -11.81
C ALA A 162 -5.64 -7.54 -12.16
N LEU A 163 -5.42 -7.01 -13.36
CA LEU A 163 -6.32 -6.04 -13.99
C LEU A 163 -7.66 -6.69 -14.27
N THR A 164 -8.75 -6.00 -13.96
CA THR A 164 -10.12 -6.50 -14.21
C THR A 164 -10.59 -6.22 -15.63
N CYS A 165 -9.91 -5.30 -16.33
CA CYS A 165 -10.22 -4.89 -17.69
C CYS A 165 -9.35 -5.69 -18.66
N ASP A 166 -9.99 -6.38 -19.58
CA ASP A 166 -9.36 -7.13 -20.68
C ASP A 166 -8.92 -6.23 -21.85
N VAL A 167 -9.32 -4.96 -21.86
CA VAL A 167 -9.00 -3.96 -22.88
C VAL A 167 -8.09 -2.86 -22.32
N VAL A 168 -6.88 -3.25 -21.90
CA VAL A 168 -5.89 -2.34 -21.31
C VAL A 168 -5.45 -1.29 -22.35
N GLY A 169 -5.50 -0.01 -21.98
CA GLY A 169 -5.16 1.13 -22.83
C GLY A 169 -6.31 1.62 -23.71
N ALA A 170 -7.51 1.05 -23.59
CA ALA A 170 -8.63 1.36 -24.48
C ALA A 170 -9.26 2.75 -24.29
N THR A 171 -8.89 3.50 -23.24
CA THR A 171 -9.21 4.94 -23.15
C THR A 171 -8.38 5.81 -24.11
N ALA A 172 -7.33 5.24 -24.73
CA ALA A 172 -6.47 5.86 -25.73
C ALA A 172 -6.08 7.31 -25.35
N PRO A 173 -5.37 7.51 -24.24
CA PRO A 173 -5.15 8.85 -23.67
C PRO A 173 -4.29 9.76 -24.56
N ASP A 174 -3.54 9.20 -25.51
CA ASP A 174 -2.76 9.87 -26.53
C ASP A 174 -3.61 10.33 -27.73
N ALA A 175 -4.68 9.61 -28.05
CA ALA A 175 -5.51 9.88 -29.22
C ALA A 175 -6.38 11.13 -29.06
N ALA A 176 -6.41 11.99 -30.09
CA ALA A 176 -7.29 13.15 -30.16
C ALA A 176 -8.77 12.74 -30.12
N HIS A 177 -9.15 11.77 -30.95
CA HIS A 177 -10.49 11.20 -31.02
C HIS A 177 -10.51 9.82 -30.35
N TRP A 178 -11.65 9.47 -29.74
CA TRP A 178 -11.81 8.21 -29.04
C TRP A 178 -12.85 7.32 -29.70
N GLN A 179 -12.47 6.05 -29.90
CA GLN A 179 -13.38 4.99 -30.34
C GLN A 179 -13.45 3.94 -29.23
N PRO A 180 -14.46 4.01 -28.34
CA PRO A 180 -14.55 3.07 -27.25
C PRO A 180 -14.89 1.65 -27.75
N PRO A 181 -14.31 0.60 -27.14
CA PRO A 181 -14.65 -0.78 -27.48
C PRO A 181 -16.12 -1.09 -27.18
N ALA A 182 -16.71 -1.96 -28.00
CA ALA A 182 -18.07 -2.44 -27.81
C ALA A 182 -18.22 -3.21 -26.47
N GLY A 183 -19.43 -3.22 -25.90
CA GLY A 183 -19.72 -3.94 -24.65
C GLY A 183 -19.30 -3.21 -23.37
N TRP A 184 -18.74 -2.02 -23.47
CA TRP A 184 -18.37 -1.17 -22.34
C TRP A 184 -19.29 0.04 -22.20
N ARG A 185 -19.57 0.47 -20.96
CA ARG A 185 -20.21 1.76 -20.72
C ARG A 185 -19.18 2.87 -20.87
N ALA A 186 -19.07 3.38 -22.08
CA ALA A 186 -18.18 4.49 -22.42
C ALA A 186 -18.73 5.84 -21.92
N TYR A 187 -17.83 6.74 -21.55
CA TYR A 187 -18.13 8.12 -21.23
C TYR A 187 -16.95 9.01 -21.57
N GLU A 188 -17.22 10.06 -22.34
CA GLU A 188 -16.28 11.13 -22.64
C GLU A 188 -16.91 12.47 -22.27
N ARG A 189 -16.13 13.36 -21.66
CA ARG A 189 -16.53 14.76 -21.51
C ARG A 189 -15.33 15.68 -21.46
N THR A 190 -15.43 16.78 -22.20
CA THR A 190 -14.42 17.84 -22.24
C THR A 190 -14.94 19.10 -21.57
N VAL A 191 -14.06 19.79 -20.85
CA VAL A 191 -14.31 21.12 -20.26
C VAL A 191 -13.15 22.05 -20.55
N TYR A 192 -13.46 23.31 -20.84
CA TYR A 192 -12.48 24.38 -20.95
C TYR A 192 -11.97 24.79 -19.57
N LEU A 193 -10.66 24.98 -19.44
CA LEU A 193 -10.00 25.41 -18.21
C LEU A 193 -9.52 26.87 -18.25
N GLY A 194 -9.21 27.39 -19.44
CA GLY A 194 -8.61 28.71 -19.63
C GLY A 194 -7.52 28.67 -20.71
N SER A 195 -6.66 29.68 -20.75
CA SER A 195 -5.54 29.77 -21.70
C SER A 195 -4.25 30.17 -20.97
N GLY A 196 -3.10 30.03 -21.63
CA GLY A 196 -1.78 30.41 -21.11
C GLY A 196 -0.86 29.24 -20.72
N ALA A 197 0.44 29.50 -20.75
CA ALA A 197 1.48 28.51 -20.45
C ALA A 197 1.45 28.06 -18.98
N ASP A 198 1.29 28.99 -18.04
CA ASP A 198 1.24 28.66 -16.60
C ASP A 198 0.10 27.71 -16.26
N LEU A 199 -1.09 27.93 -16.84
CA LEU A 199 -2.23 27.04 -16.67
C LEU A 199 -1.96 25.65 -17.26
N TRP A 200 -1.33 25.61 -18.44
CA TRP A 200 -0.95 24.37 -19.10
C TRP A 200 0.00 23.55 -18.21
N ASP A 201 1.06 24.18 -17.69
CA ASP A 201 2.07 23.51 -16.87
C ASP A 201 1.45 22.99 -15.56
N ALA A 202 0.65 23.84 -14.89
CA ALA A 202 -0.02 23.47 -13.65
C ALA A 202 -1.05 22.34 -13.84
N ALA A 203 -1.83 22.37 -14.92
CA ALA A 203 -2.83 21.35 -15.21
C ALA A 203 -2.18 20.02 -15.62
N SER A 204 -1.13 20.08 -16.44
CA SER A 204 -0.37 18.89 -16.87
C SER A 204 0.32 18.20 -15.70
N ALA A 205 1.03 18.97 -14.86
CA ALA A 205 1.66 18.44 -13.65
C ALA A 205 0.63 17.84 -12.68
N ALA A 206 -0.54 18.48 -12.54
CA ALA A 206 -1.62 17.96 -11.72
C ALA A 206 -2.18 16.63 -12.25
N VAL A 207 -2.43 16.49 -13.55
CA VAL A 207 -2.93 15.23 -14.12
C VAL A 207 -1.94 14.09 -13.87
N LEU A 208 -0.65 14.31 -14.15
CA LEU A 208 0.39 13.30 -14.03
C LEU A 208 0.72 12.91 -12.57
N SER A 209 0.26 13.68 -11.58
CA SER A 209 0.48 13.44 -10.15
C SER A 209 -0.81 13.11 -9.38
N TRP A 210 -1.84 12.58 -10.07
CA TRP A 210 -3.17 12.25 -9.50
C TRP A 210 -3.99 13.44 -8.94
N GLY A 211 -3.61 14.67 -9.27
CA GLY A 211 -4.23 15.92 -8.83
C GLY A 211 -5.75 15.98 -9.09
N VAL A 212 -6.23 15.40 -10.19
CA VAL A 212 -7.68 15.36 -10.49
C VAL A 212 -8.44 14.51 -9.46
N LYS A 213 -7.90 13.35 -9.07
CA LYS A 213 -8.49 12.48 -8.04
C LYS A 213 -8.38 13.10 -6.65
N THR A 214 -7.20 13.58 -6.28
CA THR A 214 -6.95 14.10 -4.94
C THR A 214 -7.78 15.36 -4.65
N ARG A 215 -7.84 16.31 -5.58
CA ARG A 215 -8.74 17.49 -5.49
C ARG A 215 -10.23 17.13 -5.53
N SER A 216 -10.55 15.91 -5.95
CA SER A 216 -11.92 15.37 -5.93
C SER A 216 -12.24 14.55 -4.68
N GLY A 217 -11.38 14.59 -3.66
CA GLY A 217 -11.63 14.02 -2.34
C GLY A 217 -11.14 12.59 -2.15
N PHE A 218 -10.33 12.06 -3.06
CA PHE A 218 -9.63 10.79 -2.89
C PHE A 218 -8.29 11.01 -2.19
N ALA A 219 -7.85 10.04 -1.39
CA ALA A 219 -6.44 9.89 -1.09
C ALA A 219 -5.83 8.85 -2.05
N VAL A 220 -4.54 9.01 -2.37
CA VAL A 220 -3.76 8.06 -3.18
C VAL A 220 -2.67 7.49 -2.29
N ASP A 221 -2.57 6.17 -2.26
CA ASP A 221 -1.68 5.44 -1.37
C ASP A 221 -0.98 4.28 -2.12
N PRO A 222 0.37 4.26 -2.19
CA PRO A 222 1.29 5.23 -1.61
C PRO A 222 1.14 6.63 -2.23
N ARG A 223 1.54 7.67 -1.49
CA ARG A 223 1.52 9.04 -2.02
C ARG A 223 2.57 9.17 -3.11
N VAL A 224 2.22 9.84 -4.22
CA VAL A 224 3.21 10.29 -5.18
C VAL A 224 4.00 11.44 -4.55
N GLY A 225 5.32 11.30 -4.45
CA GLY A 225 6.18 12.32 -3.85
C GLY A 225 6.08 13.67 -4.57
N THR A 226 6.34 14.75 -3.85
CA THR A 226 6.29 16.12 -4.40
C THR A 226 7.20 16.23 -5.64
N GLY A 227 6.67 16.80 -6.73
CA GLY A 227 7.39 16.95 -8.00
C GLY A 227 7.56 15.67 -8.81
N ARG A 228 7.04 14.52 -8.34
CA ARG A 228 7.04 13.27 -9.10
C ARG A 228 5.72 13.07 -9.84
N THR A 229 5.81 12.37 -10.97
CA THR A 229 4.66 11.87 -11.72
C THR A 229 4.50 10.37 -11.49
N ALA A 230 3.26 9.89 -11.61
CA ALA A 230 3.01 8.46 -11.70
C ALA A 230 3.58 7.92 -13.02
N ARG A 231 3.93 6.63 -13.03
CA ARG A 231 4.47 5.92 -14.19
C ARG A 231 3.57 4.75 -14.53
N GLN A 232 3.58 4.35 -15.80
CA GLN A 232 2.94 3.11 -16.21
C GLN A 232 3.46 1.92 -15.39
N GLY A 233 2.54 1.06 -14.94
CA GLY A 233 2.81 -0.06 -14.02
C GLY A 233 2.70 0.31 -12.54
N ASP A 234 2.71 1.59 -12.17
CA ASP A 234 2.57 1.98 -10.75
C ASP A 234 1.18 1.57 -10.23
N ARG A 235 1.15 0.92 -9.06
CA ARG A 235 -0.08 0.46 -8.40
C ARG A 235 -0.40 1.29 -7.16
N PHE A 236 -1.68 1.63 -7.01
CA PHE A 236 -2.16 2.46 -5.92
C PHE A 236 -3.48 1.95 -5.34
N TRP A 237 -3.75 2.35 -4.10
CA TRP A 237 -5.08 2.43 -3.54
C TRP A 237 -5.63 3.83 -3.70
N LEU A 238 -6.77 3.96 -4.38
CA LEU A 238 -7.60 5.16 -4.29
C LEU A 238 -8.54 5.00 -3.09
N VAL A 239 -8.54 5.98 -2.19
CA VAL A 239 -9.35 5.92 -0.97
C VAL A 239 -10.42 7.00 -1.03
N ALA A 240 -11.65 6.60 -1.32
CA ALA A 240 -12.82 7.45 -1.31
C ALA A 240 -13.37 7.58 0.12
N ARG A 241 -13.74 8.79 0.51
CA ARG A 241 -14.50 9.05 1.76
C ARG A 241 -15.95 9.34 1.40
N ILE A 242 -16.86 8.49 1.89
CA ILE A 242 -18.31 8.64 1.70
C ILE A 242 -18.93 8.71 3.10
N GLY A 243 -19.13 9.93 3.61
CA GLY A 243 -19.53 10.14 5.00
C GLY A 243 -18.52 9.50 5.98
N PRO A 244 -18.95 8.64 6.92
CA PRO A 244 -18.06 7.97 7.87
C PRO A 244 -17.29 6.78 7.26
N LEU A 245 -17.64 6.33 6.04
CA LEU A 245 -17.06 5.15 5.41
C LEU A 245 -15.87 5.50 4.52
N ARG A 246 -14.88 4.59 4.49
CA ARG A 246 -13.73 4.64 3.58
C ARG A 246 -13.77 3.43 2.66
N VAL A 247 -13.80 3.68 1.36
CA VAL A 247 -13.72 2.64 0.33
C VAL A 247 -12.33 2.70 -0.28
N ARG A 248 -11.63 1.56 -0.29
CA ARG A 248 -10.31 1.41 -0.92
C ARG A 248 -10.47 0.71 -2.25
N GLU A 249 -9.93 1.32 -3.28
CA GLU A 249 -10.10 0.93 -4.68
C GLU A 249 -8.70 0.67 -5.28
N PRO A 250 -8.32 -0.60 -5.53
CA PRO A 250 -7.00 -0.93 -6.05
C PRO A 250 -6.95 -0.64 -7.55
N VAL A 251 -5.90 0.05 -8.00
CA VAL A 251 -5.72 0.49 -9.39
C VAL A 251 -4.27 0.36 -9.83
N GLU A 252 -4.07 0.30 -11.14
CA GLU A 252 -2.76 0.36 -11.79
C GLU A 252 -2.77 1.44 -12.86
N VAL A 253 -1.70 2.23 -12.95
CA VAL A 253 -1.50 3.19 -14.04
C VAL A 253 -1.15 2.42 -15.31
N VAL A 254 -2.02 2.49 -16.31
CA VAL A 254 -1.87 1.71 -17.55
C VAL A 254 -1.24 2.52 -18.68
N ALA A 255 -1.30 3.85 -18.61
CA ALA A 255 -0.61 4.72 -19.55
C ALA A 255 -0.42 6.14 -18.98
N THR A 256 0.68 6.77 -19.35
CA THR A 256 0.97 8.19 -19.12
C THR A 256 1.42 8.83 -20.41
N VAL A 257 0.90 10.01 -20.73
CA VAL A 257 1.30 10.79 -21.91
C VAL A 257 1.86 12.12 -21.43
N SER A 258 3.00 12.53 -21.97
CA SER A 258 3.59 13.85 -21.72
C SER A 258 4.22 14.35 -23.00
N THR A 259 3.57 15.34 -23.61
CA THR A 259 4.00 16.01 -24.83
C THR A 259 3.78 17.52 -24.65
N GLU A 260 4.22 18.32 -25.61
CA GLU A 260 4.03 19.77 -25.56
C GLU A 260 2.57 20.21 -25.58
N THR A 261 1.65 19.42 -26.14
CA THR A 261 0.24 19.81 -26.31
C THR A 261 -0.75 18.86 -25.65
N ARG A 262 -0.27 17.75 -25.08
CA ARG A 262 -1.09 16.75 -24.40
C ARG A 262 -0.37 16.11 -23.21
N ALA A 263 -1.04 16.08 -22.07
CA ALA A 263 -0.62 15.39 -20.86
C ALA A 263 -1.76 14.53 -20.32
N ALA A 264 -1.51 13.25 -20.02
CA ALA A 264 -2.56 12.35 -19.58
C ALA A 264 -2.07 11.29 -18.58
N LEU A 265 -2.98 10.87 -17.71
CA LEU A 265 -2.82 9.72 -16.83
C LEU A 265 -4.06 8.84 -17.00
N ALA A 266 -3.84 7.58 -17.38
CA ALA A 266 -4.86 6.55 -17.46
C ALA A 266 -4.56 5.43 -16.47
N TYR A 267 -5.59 4.95 -15.79
CA TYR A 267 -5.47 3.84 -14.85
C TYR A 267 -6.58 2.80 -15.07
N GLY A 268 -6.22 1.52 -14.89
CA GLY A 268 -7.12 0.38 -14.90
C GLY A 268 -7.45 -0.07 -13.47
N THR A 269 -8.62 -0.67 -13.28
CA THR A 269 -9.03 -1.19 -11.98
C THR A 269 -8.53 -2.62 -11.76
N LEU A 270 -8.00 -2.89 -10.56
CA LEU A 270 -7.48 -4.21 -10.15
C LEU A 270 -8.54 -5.03 -9.39
N ASP A 271 -8.31 -6.32 -9.25
CA ASP A 271 -9.19 -7.23 -8.50
C ASP A 271 -9.45 -6.72 -7.06
N GLY A 272 -10.72 -6.66 -6.68
CA GLY A 272 -11.18 -6.06 -5.43
C GLY A 272 -11.73 -4.63 -5.59
N HIS A 273 -11.57 -4.00 -6.76
CA HIS A 273 -12.27 -2.75 -7.07
C HIS A 273 -13.78 -2.98 -7.24
N PRO A 274 -14.66 -2.07 -6.76
CA PRO A 274 -16.12 -2.18 -6.94
C PRO A 274 -16.62 -2.20 -8.39
N VAL A 275 -15.75 -1.87 -9.35
CA VAL A 275 -16.04 -1.60 -10.76
C VAL A 275 -14.90 -2.18 -11.59
N SER A 276 -15.25 -2.78 -12.73
CA SER A 276 -14.26 -3.14 -13.74
C SER A 276 -14.16 -2.03 -14.78
N GLY A 277 -12.95 -1.58 -15.12
CA GLY A 277 -12.78 -0.56 -16.16
C GLY A 277 -11.46 0.16 -16.16
N GLU A 278 -11.43 1.23 -16.95
CA GLU A 278 -10.29 2.12 -17.15
C GLU A 278 -10.79 3.57 -17.17
N GLU A 279 -10.02 4.48 -16.58
CA GLU A 279 -10.33 5.91 -16.58
C GLU A 279 -9.08 6.72 -16.92
N ALA A 280 -9.23 7.70 -17.81
CA ALA A 280 -8.17 8.60 -18.23
C ALA A 280 -8.55 10.06 -18.02
N PHE A 281 -7.62 10.80 -17.42
CA PHE A 281 -7.64 12.25 -17.32
C PHE A 281 -6.65 12.81 -18.31
N ILE A 282 -7.13 13.65 -19.23
CA ILE A 282 -6.35 14.14 -20.36
C ILE A 282 -6.45 15.65 -20.37
N VAL A 283 -5.34 16.34 -20.19
CA VAL A 283 -5.25 17.77 -20.46
C VAL A 283 -4.60 17.96 -21.82
N HIS A 284 -5.22 18.77 -22.66
CA HIS A 284 -4.71 19.12 -23.98
C HIS A 284 -4.87 20.61 -24.23
N ARG A 285 -3.98 21.17 -25.06
CA ARG A 285 -4.03 22.57 -25.48
C ARG A 285 -3.94 22.68 -26.99
N ASP A 286 -4.63 23.69 -27.49
CA ASP A 286 -4.56 24.18 -28.86
C ASP A 286 -4.58 25.73 -28.84
N ASP A 287 -4.67 26.34 -30.01
CA ASP A 287 -4.74 27.80 -30.17
C ASP A 287 -5.91 28.44 -29.43
N TYR A 288 -6.93 27.66 -29.07
CA TYR A 288 -8.13 28.10 -28.38
C TYR A 288 -8.08 27.86 -26.87
N GLY A 289 -6.97 27.33 -26.35
CA GLY A 289 -6.66 27.21 -24.92
C GLY A 289 -6.61 25.78 -24.38
N VAL A 290 -6.60 25.67 -23.06
CA VAL A 290 -6.39 24.43 -22.30
C VAL A 290 -7.73 23.79 -21.94
N ARG A 291 -7.87 22.49 -22.22
CA ARG A 291 -9.06 21.70 -21.93
C ARG A 291 -8.71 20.45 -21.14
N LEU A 292 -9.65 20.01 -20.29
CA LEU A 292 -9.61 18.71 -19.62
C LEU A 292 -10.67 17.80 -20.24
N THR A 293 -10.24 16.66 -20.76
CA THR A 293 -11.09 15.57 -21.22
C THR A 293 -11.00 14.41 -20.24
N LEU A 294 -12.16 13.92 -19.82
CA LEU A 294 -12.31 12.70 -19.03
C LEU A 294 -12.85 11.60 -19.93
N ARG A 295 -12.12 10.50 -20.06
CA ARG A 295 -12.57 9.26 -20.70
C ARG A 295 -12.69 8.16 -19.66
N SER A 296 -13.74 7.34 -19.75
CA SER A 296 -13.85 6.18 -18.88
C SER A 296 -14.65 5.05 -19.54
N LEU A 297 -14.15 3.84 -19.36
CA LEU A 297 -14.83 2.59 -19.67
C LEU A 297 -15.24 1.96 -18.35
N THR A 298 -16.48 1.52 -18.26
CA THR A 298 -17.02 0.93 -17.03
C THR A 298 -17.86 -0.29 -17.36
N ARG A 299 -17.66 -1.35 -16.59
CA ARG A 299 -18.50 -2.54 -16.53
C ARG A 299 -18.76 -2.89 -15.05
N THR A 300 -19.82 -3.64 -14.80
CA THR A 300 -20.09 -4.21 -13.47
C THR A 300 -18.88 -4.99 -12.97
N GLY A 301 -18.48 -4.75 -11.70
CA GLY A 301 -17.50 -5.60 -11.02
C GLY A 301 -18.03 -7.01 -10.82
N ARG A 302 -17.12 -7.98 -10.62
CA ARG A 302 -17.48 -9.37 -10.26
C ARG A 302 -17.86 -9.48 -8.77
N GLY A 303 -18.63 -10.51 -8.40
CA GLY A 303 -18.93 -10.82 -6.99
C GLY A 303 -20.02 -9.95 -6.33
N PRO A 304 -19.95 -9.70 -5.01
CA PRO A 304 -21.02 -9.06 -4.23
C PRO A 304 -21.32 -7.61 -4.64
N TRP A 305 -20.38 -6.95 -5.34
CA TRP A 305 -20.54 -5.58 -5.86
C TRP A 305 -21.69 -5.41 -6.85
N ARG A 306 -22.14 -6.50 -7.50
CA ARG A 306 -23.29 -6.47 -8.41
C ARG A 306 -24.56 -5.92 -7.73
N VAL A 307 -24.73 -6.15 -6.44
CA VAL A 307 -25.91 -5.69 -5.66
C VAL A 307 -25.85 -4.18 -5.39
N VAL A 308 -24.64 -3.62 -5.20
CA VAL A 308 -24.43 -2.20 -4.88
C VAL A 308 -24.17 -1.34 -6.12
N PHE A 309 -24.05 -1.97 -7.29
CA PHE A 309 -23.71 -1.31 -8.54
C PHE A 309 -24.57 -0.08 -8.90
N PRO A 310 -25.91 -0.08 -8.74
CA PRO A 310 -26.71 1.11 -9.00
C PRO A 310 -26.31 2.33 -8.15
N LEU A 311 -25.97 2.11 -6.86
CA LEU A 311 -25.49 3.16 -5.97
C LEU A 311 -24.12 3.68 -6.41
N ILE A 312 -23.25 2.77 -6.88
CA ILE A 312 -21.94 3.10 -7.45
C ILE A 312 -22.09 4.00 -8.69
N LEU A 313 -23.08 3.75 -9.55
CA LEU A 313 -23.34 4.60 -10.73
C LEU A 313 -23.75 6.04 -10.34
N ILE A 314 -24.48 6.21 -9.23
CA ILE A 314 -24.82 7.54 -8.70
C ILE A 314 -23.56 8.24 -8.18
N ALA A 315 -22.73 7.53 -7.40
CA ALA A 315 -21.45 8.05 -6.91
C ALA A 315 -20.52 8.45 -8.07
N GLN A 316 -20.44 7.64 -9.13
CA GLN A 316 -19.69 7.99 -10.35
C GLN A 316 -20.16 9.30 -10.96
N ARG A 317 -21.46 9.59 -11.01
CA ARG A 317 -21.97 10.85 -11.56
C ARG A 317 -21.55 12.05 -10.72
N VAL A 318 -21.52 11.90 -9.39
CA VAL A 318 -21.02 12.93 -8.47
C VAL A 318 -19.52 13.15 -8.66
N TYR A 319 -18.73 12.07 -8.67
CA TYR A 319 -17.29 12.18 -8.82
C TYR A 319 -16.86 12.71 -10.19
N ARG A 320 -17.52 12.31 -11.28
CA ARG A 320 -17.28 12.90 -12.62
C ARG A 320 -17.47 14.42 -12.61
N ARG A 321 -18.49 14.93 -11.91
CA ARG A 321 -18.67 16.39 -11.76
C ARG A 321 -17.54 17.03 -10.95
N ARG A 322 -17.01 16.35 -9.93
CA ARG A 322 -15.86 16.83 -9.14
C ARG A 322 -14.59 16.83 -9.99
N TYR A 323 -14.31 15.76 -10.73
CA TYR A 323 -13.16 15.67 -11.64
C TYR A 323 -13.15 16.81 -12.65
N LEU A 324 -14.29 17.10 -13.28
CA LEU A 324 -14.42 18.19 -14.27
C LEU A 324 -14.31 19.60 -13.68
N ARG A 325 -14.35 19.74 -12.35
CA ARG A 325 -14.11 20.99 -11.63
C ARG A 325 -12.73 21.05 -10.99
N ALA A 326 -12.03 19.93 -10.89
CA ALA A 326 -10.80 19.79 -10.10
C ALA A 326 -9.65 20.70 -10.56
N LEU A 327 -9.66 21.11 -11.83
CA LEU A 327 -8.64 21.96 -12.45
C LEU A 327 -9.18 23.32 -12.91
N ARG A 328 -10.43 23.66 -12.57
CA ARG A 328 -10.96 24.98 -12.93
C ARG A 328 -10.33 26.03 -12.01
N PRO A 329 -9.94 27.21 -12.52
CA PRO A 329 -9.60 28.34 -11.69
C PRO A 329 -10.74 28.62 -10.70
N GLY A 330 -10.39 28.87 -9.43
CA GLY A 330 -11.33 29.21 -8.37
C GLY A 330 -11.92 30.60 -8.54
#